data_AF-A0A1C4SFT1-F1
#
_entry.id   AF-A0A1C4SFT1-F1
#
_cell.length_a   1.000
_cell.length_b   1.000
_cell.length_c   1.000
_cell.angle_alpha   90.00
_cell.angle_beta   90.00
_cell.angle_gamma   90.00
#
_symmetry.space_group_name_H-M   'P 1'
#
loop_
_entity.id
_entity.type
_entity.pdbx_description
1 polymer ?
#
loop_
_entity_poly.entity_id
_entity_poly.type
_entity_poly.pdbx_seq_one_letter_code
_entity_poly.pdbx_strand_id
1 'polypeptide(L)'
;MDGSCRTPRLRHRHLVLRRRRWELAGGTVAALTAELAAEGEVPVRTVARWRALLGVPDQLFLRAAPPRRSARVDEDLLRALDRPKPQYLDLGDALHLRCLARWLARHPDGAVLEEALPAPARGPGSAAVELAVETYRAGRPTDGTASADGTDGEDLTARGELVRRRDER
;
A
#
# COMPACT_ATOMS: atom_id res chain seq x y z
N MET A 1 -4.22 -23.91 14.04
CA MET A 1 -3.99 -22.46 14.01
C MET A 1 -4.73 -21.95 12.79
N ASP A 2 -6.01 -21.66 12.97
CA ASP A 2 -6.86 -21.23 11.87
C ASP A 2 -7.05 -19.74 12.07
N GLY A 3 -6.32 -18.91 11.32
CA GLY A 3 -6.34 -17.48 11.64
C GLY A 3 -5.51 -16.55 10.78
N SER A 4 -4.89 -17.02 9.69
CA SER A 4 -4.30 -16.11 8.71
C SER A 4 -4.84 -16.37 7.31
N CYS A 5 -5.26 -15.30 6.64
CA CYS A 5 -5.70 -15.35 5.25
C CYS A 5 -4.72 -14.55 4.39
N ARG A 6 -4.34 -15.10 3.23
CA ARG A 6 -3.43 -14.43 2.29
C ARG A 6 -4.23 -13.99 1.07
N THR A 7 -4.28 -12.69 0.84
CA THR A 7 -4.76 -12.14 -0.44
C THR A 7 -3.57 -11.96 -1.39
N PRO A 8 -3.57 -12.56 -2.60
CA PRO A 8 -2.53 -12.31 -3.59
C PRO A 8 -2.57 -10.86 -4.12
N ARG A 9 -1.50 -10.45 -4.81
CA ARG A 9 -1.41 -9.15 -5.47
C ARG A 9 -2.39 -9.13 -6.66
N LEU A 10 -3.25 -8.11 -6.74
CA LEU A 10 -4.11 -7.87 -7.89
C LEU A 10 -3.42 -6.91 -8.86
N ARG A 11 -3.31 -7.31 -10.13
CA ARG A 11 -2.64 -6.52 -11.18
C ARG A 11 -3.52 -6.42 -12.42
N HIS A 12 -3.42 -5.28 -13.09
CA HIS A 12 -3.87 -5.12 -14.47
C HIS A 12 -2.70 -4.57 -15.29
N ARG A 13 -2.15 -5.40 -16.19
CA ARG A 13 -0.90 -5.09 -16.91
C ARG A 13 0.20 -4.65 -15.92
N HIS A 14 0.72 -3.43 -16.08
CA HIS A 14 1.77 -2.87 -15.23
C HIS A 14 1.22 -2.21 -13.94
N LEU A 15 -0.09 -2.07 -13.80
CA LEU A 15 -0.72 -1.45 -12.64
C LEU A 15 -0.94 -2.48 -11.53
N VAL A 16 -0.58 -2.10 -10.31
CA VAL A 16 -0.91 -2.86 -9.09
C VAL A 16 -2.16 -2.24 -8.49
N LEU A 17 -3.30 -2.91 -8.66
CA LEU A 17 -4.58 -2.45 -8.14
C LEU A 17 -4.73 -2.75 -6.65
N ARG A 18 -4.12 -3.85 -6.18
CA ARG A 18 -4.03 -4.18 -4.75
C ARG A 18 -2.72 -4.91 -4.46
N ARG A 19 -2.03 -4.46 -3.43
CA ARG A 19 -0.83 -5.12 -2.90
C ARG A 19 -1.21 -6.44 -2.20
N ARG A 20 -0.28 -7.40 -2.20
CA ARG A 20 -0.40 -8.65 -1.43
C ARG A 20 -0.59 -8.35 0.06
N ARG A 21 -1.49 -9.09 0.71
CA ARG A 21 -1.81 -8.92 2.13
C ARG A 21 -1.88 -10.25 2.86
N TRP A 22 -1.55 -10.20 4.14
CA TRP A 22 -1.73 -11.28 5.11
C TRP A 22 -2.53 -10.71 6.27
N GLU A 23 -3.73 -11.23 6.46
CA GLU A 23 -4.61 -10.84 7.56
C GLU A 23 -4.33 -11.77 8.72
N LEU A 24 -4.11 -11.22 9.90
CA LEU A 24 -3.85 -11.94 11.15
C LEU A 24 -5.02 -11.70 12.08
N ALA A 25 -5.70 -12.77 12.49
CA ALA A 25 -6.72 -12.68 13.53
C ALA A 25 -6.12 -12.22 14.87
N GLY A 26 -6.93 -11.60 15.74
CA GLY A 26 -6.48 -11.12 17.05
C GLY A 26 -5.77 -12.19 17.89
N GLY A 27 -6.25 -13.44 17.87
CA GLY A 27 -5.57 -14.56 18.55
C GLY A 27 -4.18 -14.88 17.98
N THR A 28 -3.98 -14.71 16.66
CA THR A 28 -2.65 -14.85 16.03
C THR A 28 -1.73 -13.69 16.41
N VAL A 29 -2.25 -12.46 16.46
CA VAL A 29 -1.50 -11.29 16.93
C VAL A 29 -1.08 -11.45 18.39
N ALA A 30 -1.97 -11.98 19.24
CA ALA A 30 -1.68 -12.25 20.65
C ALA A 30 -0.58 -13.31 20.81
N ALA A 31 -0.67 -14.42 20.06
CA ALA A 31 0.35 -15.48 20.08
C ALA A 31 1.73 -14.96 19.64
N LEU A 32 1.77 -14.23 18.51
CA LEU A 32 3.02 -13.60 18.04
C LEU A 32 3.57 -12.62 19.09
N THR A 33 2.74 -11.74 19.64
CA THR A 33 3.17 -10.77 20.67
C THR A 33 3.75 -11.46 21.90
N ALA A 34 3.13 -12.55 22.37
CA ALA A 34 3.62 -13.32 23.51
C ALA A 34 4.97 -14.01 23.22
N GLU A 35 5.14 -14.60 22.04
CA GLU A 35 6.39 -15.23 21.64
C GLU A 35 7.53 -14.20 21.47
N LEU A 36 7.24 -13.03 20.90
CA LEU A 36 8.21 -11.93 20.79
C LEU A 36 8.68 -11.49 22.19
N ALA A 37 7.76 -11.36 23.15
CA ALA A 37 8.08 -10.98 24.52
C ALA A 37 8.92 -12.05 25.24
N ALA A 38 8.73 -13.32 24.91
CA ALA A 38 9.46 -14.44 25.51
C ALA A 38 10.91 -14.56 25.01
N GLU A 39 11.22 -14.12 23.79
CA GLU A 39 12.59 -14.22 23.24
C GLU A 39 13.54 -13.14 23.78
N GLY A 40 13.02 -11.97 24.13
CA GLY A 40 13.80 -10.86 24.68
C GLY A 40 13.87 -9.65 23.76
N GLU A 41 14.93 -8.83 23.91
CA GLU A 41 14.95 -7.48 23.36
C GLU A 41 14.92 -7.41 21.82
N VAL A 42 15.65 -8.29 21.13
CA VAL A 42 15.67 -8.37 19.67
C VAL A 42 15.21 -9.76 19.23
N PRO A 43 13.91 -9.97 18.92
CA PRO A 43 13.32 -11.30 18.74
C PRO A 43 13.54 -11.88 17.33
N VAL A 44 14.80 -12.09 16.94
CA VAL A 44 15.19 -12.50 15.57
C VAL A 44 14.63 -13.87 15.21
N ARG A 45 14.70 -14.87 16.10
CA ARG A 45 14.30 -16.26 15.79
C ARG A 45 12.79 -16.37 15.63
N THR A 46 12.03 -15.73 16.52
CA THR A 46 10.57 -15.69 16.46
C THR A 46 10.13 -15.03 15.17
N VAL A 47 10.71 -13.87 14.83
CA VAL A 47 10.40 -13.18 13.56
C VAL A 47 10.74 -14.05 12.36
N ALA A 48 11.94 -14.65 12.30
CA ALA A 48 12.34 -15.52 11.20
C ALA A 48 11.39 -16.71 11.02
N ARG A 49 10.98 -17.36 12.11
CA ARG A 49 10.01 -18.45 12.09
C ARG A 49 8.65 -17.99 11.53
N TRP A 50 8.09 -16.92 12.07
CA TRP A 50 6.78 -16.41 11.62
C TRP A 50 6.81 -15.95 10.16
N ARG A 51 7.94 -15.37 9.73
CA ARG A 51 8.14 -15.03 8.32
C ARG A 51 8.08 -16.23 7.41
N ALA A 52 8.79 -17.31 7.77
CA ALA A 52 8.79 -18.55 7.02
C ALA A 52 7.39 -19.17 6.97
N LEU A 53 6.68 -19.20 8.10
CA LEU A 53 5.33 -19.74 8.21
C LEU A 53 4.31 -18.97 7.36
N LEU A 54 4.36 -17.63 7.37
CA LEU A 54 3.42 -16.77 6.64
C LEU A 54 3.85 -16.50 5.18
N GLY A 55 5.12 -16.75 4.85
CA GLY A 55 5.70 -16.43 3.55
C GLY A 55 5.70 -14.92 3.25
N VAL A 56 5.98 -14.08 4.26
CA VAL A 56 6.00 -12.60 4.13
C VAL A 56 7.40 -12.07 3.76
N PRO A 57 7.48 -10.99 2.95
CA PRO A 57 8.75 -10.31 2.67
C PRO A 57 9.31 -9.59 3.91
N ASP A 58 10.55 -9.10 3.82
CA ASP A 58 11.19 -8.31 4.88
C ASP A 58 10.48 -6.98 5.13
N GLN A 59 10.12 -6.27 4.06
CA GLN A 59 9.57 -4.93 4.12
C GLN A 59 8.05 -4.96 3.94
N LEU A 60 7.36 -4.42 4.93
CA LEU A 60 5.91 -4.51 5.10
C LEU A 60 5.34 -3.18 5.59
N PHE A 61 4.03 -3.06 5.46
CA PHE A 61 3.23 -2.12 6.24
C PHE A 61 2.31 -2.89 7.17
N LEU A 62 2.36 -2.57 8.46
CA LEU A 62 1.41 -3.01 9.47
C LEU A 62 0.21 -2.06 9.47
N ARG A 63 -0.99 -2.62 9.35
CA ARG A 63 -2.26 -1.89 9.34
C ARG A 63 -3.24 -2.52 10.32
N ALA A 64 -4.19 -1.74 10.81
CA ALA A 64 -5.34 -2.29 11.51
C ALA A 64 -6.18 -3.17 10.57
N ALA A 65 -6.78 -4.24 11.11
CA ALA A 65 -7.79 -5.01 10.40
C ALA A 65 -8.94 -4.08 9.94
N PRO A 66 -9.53 -4.31 8.75
CA PRO A 66 -10.70 -3.56 8.34
C PRO A 66 -11.83 -3.78 9.36
N PRO A 67 -12.56 -2.72 9.77
CA PRO A 67 -13.65 -2.85 10.71
C PRO A 67 -14.74 -3.76 10.12
N ARG A 68 -15.43 -4.50 10.99
CA ARG A 68 -16.65 -5.20 10.58
C ARG A 68 -17.65 -4.15 10.11
N ARG A 69 -18.14 -4.28 8.88
CA ARG A 69 -19.17 -3.39 8.36
C ARG A 69 -20.43 -3.52 9.22
N SER A 70 -21.01 -2.39 9.56
CA SER A 70 -22.28 -2.29 10.25
C SER A 70 -23.37 -1.79 9.30
N ALA A 71 -24.62 -1.77 9.74
CA ALA A 71 -25.71 -1.16 8.98
C ALA A 71 -25.64 0.38 8.95
N ARG A 72 -24.74 1.00 9.74
CA ARG A 72 -24.62 2.45 9.87
C ARG A 72 -23.39 2.95 9.11
N VAL A 73 -23.62 3.42 7.89
CA VAL A 73 -22.56 3.83 6.96
C VAL A 73 -21.71 4.97 7.51
N ASP A 74 -22.33 5.97 8.15
CA ASP A 74 -21.62 7.15 8.68
C ASP A 74 -20.66 6.77 9.81
N GLU A 75 -21.11 5.91 10.73
CA GLU A 75 -20.29 5.36 11.81
C GLU A 75 -19.11 4.53 11.28
N ASP A 76 -19.35 3.75 10.23
CA ASP A 76 -18.28 2.97 9.59
C ASP A 76 -17.25 3.88 8.90
N LEU A 77 -17.69 5.00 8.33
CA LEU A 77 -16.80 6.01 7.74
C LEU A 77 -15.94 6.68 8.82
N LEU A 78 -16.54 7.15 9.92
CA LEU A 78 -15.81 7.77 11.02
C LEU A 78 -14.78 6.79 11.61
N ARG A 79 -15.18 5.55 11.90
CA ARG A 79 -14.25 4.50 12.32
C ARG A 79 -13.15 4.23 11.31
N ALA A 80 -13.44 4.32 10.02
CA ALA A 80 -12.45 4.12 8.97
C ALA A 80 -11.41 5.24 8.91
N LEU A 81 -11.80 6.49 9.23
CA LEU A 81 -10.95 7.67 9.30
C LEU A 81 -10.08 7.70 10.56
N ASP A 82 -10.59 7.21 11.69
CA ASP A 82 -9.87 7.13 12.97
C ASP A 82 -8.84 5.98 13.03
N ARG A 83 -8.68 5.21 11.94
CA ARG A 83 -7.75 4.08 11.94
C ARG A 83 -6.30 4.55 12.10
N PRO A 84 -5.49 3.80 12.87
CA PRO A 84 -4.06 4.03 12.91
C PRO A 84 -3.47 4.07 11.50
N LYS A 85 -2.64 5.07 11.23
CA LYS A 85 -1.90 5.15 9.98
C LYS A 85 -1.07 3.88 9.79
N PRO A 86 -0.93 3.40 8.54
CA PRO A 86 -0.05 2.28 8.24
C PRO A 86 1.36 2.52 8.76
N GLN A 87 1.89 1.56 9.51
CA GLN A 87 3.24 1.60 10.06
C GLN A 87 4.18 0.84 9.14
N TYR A 88 5.21 1.51 8.59
CA TYR A 88 6.28 0.82 7.89
C TYR A 88 7.06 -0.09 8.85
N LEU A 89 7.39 -1.29 8.39
CA LEU A 89 8.11 -2.33 9.12
C LEU A 89 9.16 -2.94 8.20
N ASP A 90 10.35 -3.13 8.74
CA ASP A 90 11.46 -3.83 8.09
C ASP A 90 11.93 -4.93 9.04
N LEU A 91 11.62 -6.17 8.69
CA LEU A 91 11.93 -7.34 9.51
C LEU A 91 13.42 -7.74 9.45
N GLY A 92 14.22 -7.04 8.64
CA GLY A 92 15.68 -7.12 8.66
C GLY A 92 16.35 -6.03 9.49
N ASP A 93 15.58 -5.11 10.09
CA ASP A 93 16.11 -4.01 10.91
C ASP A 93 15.92 -4.28 12.41
N ALA A 94 17.02 -4.28 13.17
CA ALA A 94 17.00 -4.62 14.59
C ALA A 94 16.17 -3.65 15.44
N LEU A 95 16.13 -2.35 15.10
CA LEU A 95 15.34 -1.36 15.83
C LEU A 95 13.85 -1.60 15.61
N HIS A 96 13.46 -1.96 14.40
CA HIS A 96 12.10 -2.37 14.08
C HIS A 96 11.70 -3.64 14.83
N LEU A 97 12.60 -4.63 14.94
CA LEU A 97 12.33 -5.84 15.72
C LEU A 97 12.11 -5.54 17.21
N ARG A 98 12.92 -4.65 17.80
CA ARG A 98 12.74 -4.18 19.19
C ARG A 98 11.38 -3.53 19.43
N CYS A 99 10.84 -2.85 18.42
CA CYS A 99 9.57 -2.15 18.52
C CYS A 99 8.35 -2.99 18.15
N LEU A 100 8.55 -4.17 17.55
CA LEU A 100 7.49 -4.92 16.89
C LEU A 100 6.34 -5.31 17.84
N ALA A 101 6.65 -5.84 19.03
CA ALA A 101 5.63 -6.24 20.00
C ALA A 101 4.74 -5.06 20.42
N ARG A 102 5.36 -3.90 20.70
CA ARG A 102 4.64 -2.65 21.03
C ARG A 102 3.76 -2.18 19.87
N TRP A 103 4.21 -2.35 18.64
CA TRP A 103 3.40 -1.98 17.48
C TRP A 103 2.21 -2.90 17.26
N LEU A 104 2.39 -4.21 17.44
CA LEU A 104 1.33 -5.21 17.35
C LEU A 104 0.28 -5.06 18.47
N ALA A 105 0.69 -4.63 19.67
CA ALA A 105 -0.21 -4.34 20.78
C ALA A 105 -1.28 -3.27 20.46
N ARG A 106 -1.06 -2.43 19.44
CA ARG A 106 -2.05 -1.45 18.94
C ARG A 106 -3.18 -2.09 18.11
N HIS A 107 -3.12 -3.40 17.89
CA HIS A 107 -4.02 -4.15 17.02
C HIS A 107 -4.59 -5.41 17.71
N PRO A 108 -5.24 -5.29 18.87
CA PRO A 108 -5.71 -6.44 19.65
C PRO A 108 -6.76 -7.29 18.90
N ASP A 109 -7.58 -6.68 18.06
CA ASP A 109 -8.61 -7.36 17.28
C ASP A 109 -8.08 -8.02 15.99
N GLY A 110 -6.80 -7.82 15.67
CA GLY A 110 -6.16 -8.33 14.48
C GLY A 110 -5.48 -7.24 13.66
N ALA A 111 -4.61 -7.68 12.75
CA ALA A 111 -3.75 -6.83 11.95
C ALA A 111 -3.69 -7.28 10.49
N VAL A 112 -3.33 -6.37 9.60
CA VAL A 112 -2.99 -6.69 8.22
C VAL A 112 -1.54 -6.34 7.98
N LEU A 113 -0.75 -7.33 7.54
CA LEU A 113 0.55 -7.12 6.93
C LEU A 113 0.32 -6.91 5.44
N GLU A 114 0.81 -5.82 4.88
CA GLU A 114 0.76 -5.53 3.45
C GLU A 114 2.18 -5.41 2.90
N GLU A 115 2.45 -5.97 1.73
CA GLU A 115 3.78 -5.81 1.10
C GLU A 115 4.13 -4.33 0.89
N ALA A 116 5.38 -3.96 1.17
CA ALA A 116 5.90 -2.67 0.75
C ALA A 116 6.21 -2.71 -0.75
N LEU A 117 5.45 -1.95 -1.56
CA LEU A 117 5.60 -1.95 -3.02
C LEU A 117 5.37 -0.54 -3.61
N PRO A 118 6.41 0.11 -4.18
CA PRO A 118 7.80 -0.35 -4.22
C PRO A 118 8.37 -0.53 -2.81
N ALA A 119 9.28 -1.48 -2.66
CA ALA A 119 10.04 -1.65 -1.42
C ALA A 119 10.93 -0.41 -1.25
N PRO A 120 10.89 0.29 -0.10
CA PRO A 120 11.79 1.40 0.16
C PRO A 120 13.25 1.03 -0.09
N ALA A 121 13.91 1.82 -0.96
CA ALA A 121 15.33 1.67 -1.21
C ALA A 121 16.13 2.09 0.04
N ARG A 122 17.22 1.36 0.30
CA ARG A 122 18.16 1.69 1.38
C ARG A 122 19.34 2.45 0.77
N GLY A 123 19.48 3.73 1.08
CA GLY A 123 20.64 4.51 0.63
C GLY A 123 20.40 6.03 0.67
N PRO A 124 21.48 6.83 0.73
CA PRO A 124 21.40 8.28 0.68
C PRO A 124 20.73 8.76 -0.61
N GLY A 125 19.88 9.77 -0.51
CA GLY A 125 19.16 10.36 -1.65
C GLY A 125 17.93 9.57 -2.13
N SER A 126 17.56 8.47 -1.47
CA SER A 126 16.31 7.74 -1.78
C SER A 126 15.11 8.39 -1.09
N ALA A 127 14.15 8.90 -1.88
CA ALA A 127 12.89 9.44 -1.37
C ALA A 127 11.69 8.64 -1.87
N ALA A 128 10.70 8.43 -1.01
CA ALA A 128 9.40 7.95 -1.43
C ALA A 128 8.65 9.09 -2.12
N VAL A 129 8.11 8.83 -3.31
CA VAL A 129 7.34 9.81 -4.08
C VAL A 129 5.97 9.22 -4.39
N GLU A 130 4.94 10.05 -4.28
CA GLU A 130 3.59 9.77 -4.73
C GLU A 130 3.22 10.78 -5.82
N LEU A 131 2.69 10.29 -6.95
CA LEU A 131 2.26 11.11 -8.08
C LEU A 131 0.73 11.04 -8.18
N ALA A 132 0.07 12.20 -8.07
CA ALA A 132 -1.34 12.33 -8.38
C ALA A 132 -1.49 12.65 -9.87
N VAL A 133 -2.19 11.79 -10.61
CA VAL A 133 -2.44 11.96 -12.04
C VAL A 133 -3.93 12.19 -12.26
N GLU A 134 -4.27 13.33 -12.83
CA GLU A 134 -5.63 13.63 -13.25
C GLU A 134 -5.87 13.05 -14.64
N THR A 135 -7.01 12.38 -14.83
CA THR A 135 -7.38 11.77 -16.11
C THR A 135 -8.78 12.22 -16.49
N TYR A 136 -8.95 12.60 -17.76
CA TYR A 136 -10.22 13.03 -18.30
C TYR A 136 -10.81 11.93 -19.17
N ARG A 137 -12.14 11.86 -19.18
CA ARG A 137 -12.84 11.03 -20.16
C ARG A 137 -12.56 11.60 -21.54
N ALA A 138 -12.21 10.75 -22.52
CA ALA A 138 -12.21 11.18 -23.91
C ALA A 138 -13.57 11.79 -24.25
N GLY A 139 -13.57 12.99 -24.85
CA GLY A 139 -14.80 13.60 -25.34
C GLY A 139 -15.51 12.62 -26.27
N ARG A 140 -16.83 12.51 -26.16
CA ARG A 140 -17.58 11.84 -27.23
C ARG A 140 -17.37 12.70 -28.48
N PRO A 141 -17.02 12.12 -29.64
CA PRO A 141 -17.21 12.84 -30.88
C PRO A 141 -18.69 13.24 -30.89
N THR A 142 -18.95 14.54 -30.93
CA THR A 142 -20.27 15.01 -31.31
C THR A 142 -20.46 14.48 -32.71
N ASP A 143 -21.43 13.59 -32.92
CA ASP A 143 -21.88 13.27 -34.27
C ASP A 143 -22.17 14.62 -34.93
N GLY A 144 -21.27 15.03 -35.81
CA GLY A 144 -21.50 16.19 -36.64
C GLY A 144 -22.77 15.88 -37.39
N THR A 145 -23.87 16.53 -37.02
CA THR A 145 -24.74 17.09 -38.05
C THR A 145 -23.81 17.85 -38.98
N ALA A 146 -23.44 17.17 -40.07
CA ALA A 146 -22.87 17.79 -41.24
C ALA A 146 -23.93 18.76 -41.77
N SER A 147 -23.98 19.97 -41.20
CA SER A 147 -24.27 21.13 -42.01
C SER A 147 -23.06 21.27 -42.93
N ALA A 148 -23.25 20.84 -44.17
CA ALA A 148 -22.36 21.18 -45.25
C ALA A 148 -22.27 22.71 -45.31
N ASP A 149 -21.16 23.25 -44.82
CA ASP A 149 -20.57 24.41 -45.45
C ASP A 149 -19.05 24.32 -45.26
N GLY A 150 -18.35 24.22 -46.37
CA GLY A 150 -16.91 24.03 -46.40
C GLY A 150 -16.20 25.35 -46.16
N THR A 151 -15.17 25.35 -45.32
CA THR A 151 -13.88 25.96 -45.65
C THR A 151 -12.83 25.55 -44.62
N ASP A 152 -11.83 24.85 -45.15
CA ASP A 152 -10.40 24.88 -44.82
C ASP A 152 -9.94 24.53 -43.41
N GLY A 153 -9.28 23.36 -43.36
CA GLY A 153 -8.60 22.84 -42.19
C GLY A 153 -7.34 23.61 -41.83
N GLU A 154 -7.17 23.79 -40.53
CA GLU A 154 -5.85 23.87 -39.91
C GLU A 154 -5.78 22.84 -38.78
N ASP A 155 -4.80 21.96 -38.96
CA ASP A 155 -4.51 20.77 -38.19
C ASP A 155 -3.83 21.16 -36.86
N LEU A 156 -4.60 21.21 -35.77
CA LEU A 156 -4.12 21.57 -34.41
C LEU A 156 -3.39 20.42 -33.70
N THR A 157 -2.75 19.54 -34.47
CA THR A 157 -1.94 18.43 -33.96
C THR A 157 -0.49 18.85 -33.75
N ALA A 158 -0.25 19.90 -32.95
CA ALA A 158 1.12 20.32 -32.60
C ALA A 158 1.17 21.13 -31.29
N ARG A 159 0.94 20.49 -30.14
CA ARG A 159 1.45 20.98 -28.85
C ARG A 159 2.03 19.84 -28.01
N GLY A 160 3.02 19.18 -28.61
CA GLY A 160 3.98 18.33 -27.93
C GLY A 160 5.39 18.85 -28.19
N GLU A 161 5.82 19.88 -27.46
CA GLU A 161 7.23 20.30 -27.40
C GLU A 161 7.67 20.21 -25.93
N LEU A 162 8.37 19.14 -25.54
CA LEU A 162 9.83 19.02 -25.53
C LEU A 162 10.55 20.21 -24.86
N VAL A 163 10.50 20.29 -23.52
CA VAL A 163 11.49 21.06 -22.76
C VAL A 163 12.79 20.25 -22.73
N ARG A 164 13.67 20.53 -23.70
CA ARG A 164 15.09 20.12 -23.64
C ARG A 164 15.87 21.10 -22.77
N ARG A 165 16.74 20.51 -21.96
CA ARG A 165 17.76 21.12 -21.10
C ARG A 165 18.53 22.25 -21.80
N ARG A 166 18.85 23.28 -21.02
CA ARG A 166 20.01 24.16 -21.26
C ARG A 166 20.90 24.06 -20.03
N ASP A 167 21.91 23.21 -20.13
CA ASP A 167 23.18 23.43 -19.43
C ASP A 167 24.07 24.29 -20.35
N GLU A 168 25.08 24.89 -19.72
CA GLU A 168 26.22 25.64 -20.27
C GLU A 168 26.04 27.16 -20.39
N ARG A 169 26.46 27.84 -19.32
CA ARG A 169 27.73 28.57 -19.40
C ARG A 169 28.44 28.62 -18.05
#